data_AF-A0A0F1BB25-F1
#
_entry.id   AF-A0A0F1BB25-F1
#
_cell.length_a   1.000
_cell.length_b   1.000
_cell.length_c   1.000
_cell.angle_alpha   90.00
_cell.angle_beta   90.00
_cell.angle_gamma   90.00
#
_symmetry.space_group_name_H-M   'P 1'
#
loop_
_entity.id
_entity.type
_entity.pdbx_description
1 polymer ?
#
loop_
_entity_poly.entity_id
_entity_poly.type
_entity_poly.pdbx_seq_one_letter_code
_entity_poly.pdbx_strand_id
1 'polypeptide(L)'
;MHNAFAQLATGLGLIVSAFSLPAYSTTIVDGGVIHFRGAIVADPCEVTAQQRQFAMSCPDNNRMQTRMVSYEEALNGKVADSNLATLHMKYLNPEKTLAVVEIQYR
;
A
#
# COMPACT_ATOMS: atom_id res chain seq x y z
N MET A 1 63.12 43.16 32.35
CA MET A 1 61.78 42.60 32.70
C MET A 1 60.88 42.34 31.47
N HIS A 2 61.08 43.01 30.33
CA HIS A 2 60.23 42.83 29.14
C HIS A 2 60.39 41.48 28.40
N ASN A 3 61.59 40.89 28.36
CA ASN A 3 61.84 39.64 27.60
C ASN A 3 61.20 38.39 28.23
N ALA A 4 61.16 38.30 29.56
CA ALA A 4 60.60 37.14 30.25
C ALA A 4 59.06 37.07 30.09
N PHE A 5 58.39 38.22 30.06
CA PHE A 5 56.94 38.31 29.86
C PHE A 5 56.55 37.91 28.43
N ALA A 6 57.35 38.32 27.44
CA ALA A 6 57.17 37.93 26.04
C ALA A 6 57.40 36.41 25.83
N GLN A 7 58.38 35.82 26.51
CA GLN A 7 58.65 34.37 26.46
C GLN A 7 57.56 33.54 27.12
N LEU A 8 56.99 34.01 28.24
CA LEU A 8 55.84 33.37 28.89
C LEU A 8 54.58 33.45 28.01
N ALA A 9 54.32 34.59 27.39
CA ALA A 9 53.16 34.77 26.51
C ALA A 9 53.25 33.91 25.24
N THR A 10 54.44 33.77 24.64
CA THR A 10 54.67 32.88 23.50
C THR A 10 54.61 31.41 23.88
N GLY A 11 55.15 31.03 25.04
CA GLY A 11 55.04 29.68 25.57
C GLY A 11 53.59 29.25 25.84
N LEU A 12 52.80 30.12 26.48
CA LEU A 12 51.37 29.87 26.72
C LEU A 12 50.56 29.80 25.43
N GLY A 13 50.85 30.67 24.45
CA GLY A 13 50.18 30.65 23.14
C GLY A 13 50.39 29.34 22.39
N LEU A 14 51.61 28.79 22.42
CA LEU A 14 51.92 27.49 21.82
C LEU A 14 51.18 26.35 22.52
N ILE A 15 51.12 26.36 23.85
CA ILE A 15 50.41 25.34 24.63
C ILE A 15 48.91 25.36 24.30
N VAL A 16 48.27 26.53 24.29
CA VAL A 16 46.83 26.65 23.96
C VAL A 16 46.55 26.17 22.54
N SER A 17 47.42 26.47 21.57
CA SER A 17 47.27 26.00 20.19
C SER A 17 47.40 24.48 20.02
N ALA A 18 48.17 23.82 20.88
CA ALA A 18 48.36 22.37 20.86
C ALA A 18 47.16 21.60 21.46
N PHE A 19 46.34 22.25 22.30
CA PHE A 19 45.15 21.64 22.91
C PHE A 19 43.86 21.83 22.11
N SER A 20 43.88 22.63 21.05
CA SER A 20 42.75 22.79 20.11
C SER A 20 42.72 21.66 19.08
N LEU A 21 42.36 20.45 19.52
CA LEU A 21 41.97 19.38 18.61
C LEU A 21 40.51 19.57 18.18
N PRO A 22 40.18 19.60 16.88
CA PRO A 22 38.78 19.65 16.44
C PRO A 22 38.09 18.34 16.83
N ALA A 23 37.07 18.44 17.68
CA ALA A 23 36.17 17.33 17.97
C ALA A 23 35.13 17.23 16.85
N TYR A 24 35.38 16.37 15.86
CA TYR A 24 34.39 16.05 14.82
C TYR A 24 33.41 15.00 15.36
N SER A 25 32.16 15.40 15.65
CA SER A 25 31.10 14.42 15.90
C SER A 25 30.54 13.95 14.55
N THR A 26 31.10 12.86 14.02
CA THR A 26 30.52 12.18 12.88
C THR A 26 29.57 11.10 13.40
N THR A 27 28.27 11.33 13.32
CA THR A 27 27.27 10.29 13.56
C THR A 27 27.11 9.48 12.28
N ILE A 28 28.11 8.66 11.96
CA ILE A 28 27.97 7.64 10.92
C ILE A 28 27.19 6.51 11.56
N VAL A 29 25.87 6.55 11.39
CA VAL A 29 25.01 5.43 11.75
C VAL A 29 24.94 4.55 10.50
N ASP A 30 25.32 3.28 10.61
CA ASP A 30 25.12 2.32 9.53
C ASP A 30 23.62 2.26 9.20
N GLY A 31 23.26 2.83 8.05
CA GLY A 31 21.88 2.84 7.56
C GLY A 31 21.48 1.44 7.08
N GLY A 32 20.23 1.05 7.34
CA GLY A 32 19.63 -0.18 6.82
C GLY A 32 18.86 0.04 5.52
N VAL A 33 18.48 -1.06 4.85
CA VAL A 33 17.62 -1.02 3.66
C VAL A 33 16.17 -1.31 4.06
N ILE A 34 15.24 -0.44 3.63
CA ILE A 34 13.80 -0.68 3.76
C ILE A 34 13.26 -1.21 2.44
N HIS A 35 12.71 -2.42 2.46
CA HIS A 35 12.01 -2.98 1.31
C HIS A 35 10.51 -2.78 1.46
N PHE A 36 9.94 -1.90 0.63
CA PHE A 36 8.49 -1.81 0.47
C PHE A 36 8.01 -2.90 -0.48
N ARG A 37 7.03 -3.68 -0.03
CA ARG A 37 6.34 -4.70 -0.83
C ARG A 37 4.86 -4.38 -0.87
N GLY A 38 4.29 -4.37 -2.05
CA GLY A 38 2.88 -4.13 -2.29
C GLY A 38 2.53 -4.42 -3.73
N ALA A 39 1.23 -4.49 -4.01
CA ALA A 39 0.69 -4.58 -5.36
C ALA A 39 -0.40 -3.53 -5.51
N ILE A 40 -0.48 -2.90 -6.68
CA ILE A 40 -1.63 -2.10 -7.08
C ILE A 40 -2.58 -3.07 -7.79
N VAL A 41 -3.69 -3.40 -7.14
CA VAL A 41 -4.73 -4.28 -7.69
C VAL A 41 -5.88 -3.43 -8.23
N ALA A 42 -6.61 -3.98 -9.21
CA ALA A 42 -7.84 -3.34 -9.67
C ALA A 42 -8.89 -3.30 -8.55
N ASP A 43 -9.77 -2.30 -8.61
CA ASP A 43 -10.91 -2.21 -7.70
C ASP A 43 -11.82 -3.46 -7.86
N PRO A 44 -12.45 -3.93 -6.78
CA PRO A 44 -13.41 -5.03 -6.88
C PRO A 44 -14.65 -4.61 -7.68
N CYS A 45 -15.41 -5.58 -8.17
CA CYS A 45 -16.70 -5.30 -8.79
C CYS A 45 -17.71 -4.86 -7.72
N GLU A 46 -18.48 -3.81 -8.00
CA GLU A 46 -19.61 -3.40 -7.17
C GLU A 46 -20.85 -4.22 -7.55
N VAL A 47 -21.55 -4.76 -6.55
CA VAL A 47 -22.76 -5.57 -6.77
C VAL A 47 -23.94 -4.94 -6.06
N THR A 48 -24.97 -4.60 -6.83
CA THR A 48 -26.24 -4.07 -6.32
C THR A 48 -27.36 -5.05 -6.61
N ALA A 49 -28.01 -5.55 -5.55
CA ALA A 49 -29.16 -6.43 -5.68
C ALA A 49 -30.38 -5.66 -6.21
N GLN A 50 -31.10 -6.28 -7.13
CA GLN A 50 -32.39 -5.82 -7.66
C GLN A 50 -33.38 -6.98 -7.66
N GLN A 51 -34.63 -6.71 -8.03
CA GLN A 51 -35.65 -7.75 -8.09
C GLN A 51 -35.33 -8.76 -9.21
N ARG A 52 -35.05 -10.02 -8.84
CA ARG A 52 -34.73 -11.17 -9.72
C ARG A 52 -33.40 -11.07 -10.51
N GLN A 53 -32.60 -10.04 -10.28
CA GLN A 53 -31.32 -9.82 -10.94
C GLN A 53 -30.39 -8.99 -10.06
N PHE A 54 -29.12 -8.88 -10.43
CA PHE A 54 -28.20 -7.93 -9.82
C PHE A 54 -27.48 -7.12 -10.89
N ALA A 55 -27.18 -5.87 -10.56
CA ALA A 55 -26.28 -5.03 -11.33
C ALA A 55 -24.87 -5.26 -10.81
N MET A 56 -23.98 -5.72 -11.69
CA MET A 56 -22.57 -5.92 -11.42
C MET A 56 -21.76 -4.89 -12.20
N SER A 57 -21.00 -4.04 -11.51
CA SER A 57 -20.15 -3.02 -12.11
C SER A 57 -18.69 -3.40 -11.90
N CYS A 58 -17.99 -3.79 -12.96
CA CYS A 58 -16.59 -4.21 -12.89
C CYS A 58 -15.68 -3.25 -13.67
N PRO A 59 -14.43 -3.04 -13.25
CA PRO A 59 -13.46 -2.28 -14.02
C PRO A 59 -12.98 -3.08 -15.24
N ASP A 60 -13.18 -2.54 -16.44
CA ASP A 60 -12.68 -3.06 -17.71
C ASP A 60 -11.97 -1.93 -18.47
N ASN A 61 -10.67 -2.10 -18.75
CA ASN A 61 -9.85 -1.09 -19.43
C ASN A 61 -9.97 0.33 -18.81
N ASN A 62 -9.87 0.42 -17.49
CA ASN A 62 -9.94 1.67 -16.71
C ASN A 62 -11.31 2.39 -16.77
N ARG A 63 -12.38 1.67 -17.14
CA ARG A 63 -13.77 2.13 -17.13
C ARG A 63 -14.65 1.14 -16.41
N MET A 64 -15.64 1.63 -15.67
CA MET A 64 -16.64 0.75 -15.07
C MET A 64 -17.62 0.28 -16.13
N GLN A 65 -17.77 -1.04 -16.25
CA GLN A 65 -18.77 -1.69 -17.09
C GLN A 65 -19.82 -2.33 -16.20
N THR A 66 -21.05 -1.84 -16.30
CA THR A 66 -22.18 -2.43 -15.60
C THR A 66 -22.86 -3.49 -16.48
N ARG A 67 -23.14 -4.64 -15.88
CA ARG A 67 -23.87 -5.76 -16.48
C ARG A 67 -24.99 -6.20 -15.55
N MET A 68 -26.13 -6.51 -16.16
CA MET A 68 -27.25 -7.10 -15.46
C MET A 68 -27.13 -8.61 -15.55
N VAL A 69 -27.18 -9.28 -14.40
CA VAL A 69 -27.13 -10.74 -14.31
C VAL A 69 -28.39 -11.22 -13.61
N SER A 70 -29.13 -12.10 -14.26
CA SER A 70 -30.32 -12.70 -13.65
C SER A 70 -29.92 -13.70 -12.56
N TYR A 71 -30.80 -13.88 -11.58
CA TYR A 71 -30.58 -14.90 -10.55
C TYR A 71 -30.50 -16.31 -11.13
N GLU A 72 -31.23 -16.58 -12.20
CA GLU A 72 -31.22 -17.88 -12.88
C GLU A 72 -29.86 -18.17 -13.55
N GLU A 73 -29.28 -17.19 -14.24
CA GLU A 73 -27.93 -17.29 -14.81
C GLU A 73 -26.89 -17.57 -13.71
N ALA A 74 -26.96 -16.82 -12.60
CA ALA A 74 -26.05 -16.98 -11.47
C ALA A 74 -26.19 -18.32 -10.73
N LEU A 75 -27.41 -18.87 -10.65
CA LEU A 75 -27.68 -20.20 -10.07
C LEU A 75 -27.18 -21.33 -10.96
N ASN A 76 -27.30 -21.15 -12.27
CA ASN A 76 -26.85 -22.13 -13.25
C ASN A 76 -25.33 -22.10 -13.49
N GLY A 77 -24.59 -21.21 -12.80
CA GLY A 77 -23.16 -20.99 -13.02
C GLY A 77 -22.84 -20.52 -14.44
N LYS A 78 -23.86 -20.04 -15.17
CA LYS A 78 -23.72 -19.53 -16.52
C LYS A 78 -23.51 -18.01 -16.43
N VAL A 79 -22.23 -17.66 -16.32
CA VAL A 79 -21.63 -16.51 -17.00
C VAL A 79 -22.04 -15.12 -16.48
N ALA A 80 -21.05 -14.35 -16.01
CA ALA A 80 -20.88 -13.01 -16.56
C ALA A 80 -19.67 -13.09 -17.49
N ASP A 81 -19.89 -12.88 -18.79
CA ASP A 81 -18.89 -12.97 -19.85
C ASP A 81 -18.06 -11.68 -19.81
N SER A 82 -17.28 -11.57 -18.75
CA SER A 82 -16.15 -10.66 -18.69
C SER A 82 -15.00 -11.54 -18.26
N ASN A 83 -13.86 -11.42 -18.94
CA ASN A 83 -12.62 -12.12 -18.58
C ASN A 83 -12.12 -11.82 -17.14
N LEU A 84 -12.90 -11.11 -16.34
CA LEU A 84 -12.57 -10.56 -15.03
C LEU A 84 -13.13 -11.38 -13.87
N ALA A 85 -14.30 -12.01 -13.97
CA ALA A 85 -14.90 -12.72 -12.84
C ALA A 85 -15.90 -13.84 -13.21
N THR A 86 -15.92 -14.91 -12.41
CA THR A 86 -16.93 -15.99 -12.44
C THR A 86 -17.92 -15.82 -11.29
N LEU A 87 -19.20 -16.14 -11.53
CA LEU A 87 -20.28 -15.98 -10.55
C LEU A 87 -20.94 -17.31 -10.20
N HIS A 88 -21.17 -17.51 -8.91
CA HIS A 88 -21.94 -18.63 -8.39
C HIS A 88 -22.91 -18.16 -7.32
N MET A 89 -24.20 -18.40 -7.51
CA MET A 89 -25.22 -18.06 -6.52
C MET A 89 -25.81 -19.32 -5.88
N LYS A 90 -26.10 -19.25 -4.59
CA LYS A 90 -26.83 -20.30 -3.86
C LYS A 90 -27.81 -19.70 -2.87
N TYR A 91 -29.04 -20.22 -2.84
CA TYR A 91 -30.00 -19.90 -1.79
C TYR A 91 -29.62 -20.57 -0.47
N LEU A 92 -29.74 -19.83 0.62
CA LEU A 92 -29.48 -20.31 1.97
C LEU A 92 -30.73 -20.91 2.64
N ASN A 93 -31.93 -20.58 2.13
CA ASN A 93 -33.20 -21.03 2.69
C ASN A 93 -34.15 -21.59 1.60
N PRO A 94 -35.05 -22.52 1.97
CA PRO A 94 -35.99 -23.13 1.03
C PRO A 94 -37.00 -22.13 0.44
N GLU A 95 -37.30 -21.05 1.15
CA GLU A 95 -38.20 -19.98 0.70
C GLU A 95 -37.57 -19.05 -0.35
N LYS A 96 -36.27 -19.21 -0.67
CA LYS A 96 -35.53 -18.42 -1.66
C LYS A 96 -35.54 -16.91 -1.39
N THR A 97 -35.54 -16.51 -0.12
CA THR A 97 -35.48 -15.10 0.30
C THR A 97 -34.07 -14.65 0.67
N LEU A 98 -33.15 -15.59 0.91
CA LEU A 98 -31.76 -15.32 1.26
C LEU A 98 -30.82 -16.12 0.36
N ALA A 99 -29.80 -15.47 -0.18
CA ALA A 99 -28.80 -16.08 -1.03
C ALA A 99 -27.39 -15.53 -0.77
N VAL A 100 -26.39 -16.31 -1.16
CA VAL A 100 -24.99 -15.90 -1.23
C VAL A 100 -24.57 -15.92 -2.70
N VAL A 101 -23.86 -14.87 -3.11
CA VAL A 101 -23.23 -14.76 -4.43
C VAL A 101 -21.72 -14.79 -4.21
N GLU A 102 -21.07 -15.81 -4.75
CA GLU A 102 -19.62 -15.94 -4.81
C GLU A 102 -19.10 -15.36 -6.12
N ILE A 103 -18.07 -14.52 -6.02
CA ILE A 103 -17.45 -13.82 -7.14
C ILE A 103 -15.97 -14.20 -7.16
N GLN A 104 -15.55 -14.94 -8.18
CA GLN A 104 -14.17 -15.36 -8.35
C GLN A 104 -13.49 -14.52 -9.43
N TYR A 105 -12.61 -13.61 -9.00
CA TYR A 105 -11.83 -12.76 -9.89
C TYR A 105 -10.71 -13.55 -10.59
N ARG A 106 -10.42 -13.22 -11.85
CA ARG A 106 -9.34 -13.83 -12.66
C ARG A 106 -8.15 -12.90 -12.80
#